data_AF-A0A358FXC0-F1
#
_entry.id   AF-A0A358FXC0-F1
#
_cell.length_a   1.000
_cell.length_b   1.000
_cell.length_c   1.000
_cell.angle_alpha   90.00
_cell.angle_beta   90.00
_cell.angle_gamma   90.00
#
_symmetry.space_group_name_H-M   'P 1'
#
loop_
_entity.id
_entity.type
_entity.pdbx_description
1 polymer ?
#
loop_
_entity_poly.entity_id
_entity_poly.type
_entity_poly.pdbx_seq_one_letter_code
_entity_poly.pdbx_strand_id
1 'polypeptide(L)'
;MKNRTLGFLLFRFFEGFDVFSIAPIRSTRQPPHLYGEEVSNLPQPSFRPRELSALPPQTARAIAFAMTVIVGVLGAILGYALGNATCIDDCSLKAGSFLLIGAIAGALGSAVMSVLALRAMGEWDEIRDRERAGHAPQ
;
A
#
# COMPACT_ATOMS: atom_id res chain seq x y z
N MET A 1 -13.85 -6.80 35.04
CA MET A 1 -12.50 -6.99 34.45
C MET A 1 -12.52 -7.81 33.14
N LYS A 2 -13.36 -7.46 32.14
CA LYS A 2 -13.48 -8.21 30.87
C LYS A 2 -13.09 -7.39 29.62
N ASN A 3 -12.99 -6.06 29.75
CA ASN A 3 -12.86 -5.14 28.60
C ASN A 3 -11.44 -4.59 28.39
N ARG A 4 -10.49 -4.84 29.32
CA ARG A 4 -9.10 -4.39 29.17
C ARG A 4 -8.30 -5.23 28.17
N THR A 5 -8.62 -6.52 28.03
CA THR A 5 -7.90 -7.45 27.15
C THR A 5 -8.25 -7.24 25.67
N LEU A 6 -9.49 -6.86 25.37
CA LEU A 6 -9.93 -6.57 24.00
C LEU A 6 -9.29 -5.27 23.47
N GLY A 7 -9.19 -4.24 24.32
CA GLY A 7 -8.46 -3.01 24.00
C GLY A 7 -6.96 -3.26 23.80
N PHE A 8 -6.36 -4.15 24.60
CA PHE A 8 -4.94 -4.51 24.46
C PHE A 8 -4.66 -5.30 23.17
N LEU A 9 -5.57 -6.17 22.73
CA LEU A 9 -5.46 -6.89 21.45
C LEU A 9 -5.67 -5.99 20.24
N LEU A 10 -6.62 -5.05 20.29
CA LEU A 10 -6.80 -4.03 19.25
C LEU A 10 -5.60 -3.07 19.16
N PHE A 11 -5.02 -2.67 20.31
CA PHE A 11 -3.81 -1.85 20.34
C PHE A 11 -2.57 -2.62 19.83
N ARG A 12 -2.45 -3.92 20.15
CA ARG A 12 -1.39 -4.80 19.61
C ARG A 12 -1.54 -5.05 18.10
N PHE A 13 -2.77 -5.06 17.57
CA PHE A 13 -3.00 -5.19 16.12
C PHE A 13 -2.60 -3.92 15.36
N PHE A 14 -2.78 -2.73 15.98
CA PHE A 14 -2.32 -1.46 15.42
C PHE A 14 -0.78 -1.30 15.49
N GLU A 15 -0.13 -1.80 16.54
CA GLU A 15 1.34 -1.85 16.64
C GLU A 15 1.97 -2.91 15.72
N GLY A 16 1.25 -3.98 15.35
CA GLY A 16 1.73 -4.95 14.35
C GLY A 16 1.91 -4.35 12.95
N PHE A 17 1.43 -3.13 12.70
CA PHE A 17 1.68 -2.34 11.49
C PHE A 17 3.09 -1.71 11.46
N ASP A 18 4.03 -2.19 12.27
CA ASP A 18 5.50 -2.12 12.06
C ASP A 18 5.97 -2.85 10.77
N VAL A 19 5.16 -2.83 9.71
CA VAL A 19 5.60 -3.04 8.31
C VAL A 19 6.43 -1.84 7.82
N PHE A 20 6.59 -0.82 8.66
CA PHE A 20 7.68 0.16 8.58
C PHE A 20 8.86 -0.24 9.48
N SER A 21 9.13 -1.54 9.64
CA SER A 21 10.51 -2.00 9.84
C SER A 21 11.27 -1.74 8.53
N ILE A 22 11.53 -0.46 8.28
CA ILE A 22 12.71 -0.02 7.56
C ILE A 22 13.87 -0.46 8.46
N ALA A 23 14.26 -1.73 8.33
CA ALA A 23 15.68 -2.03 8.36
C ALA A 23 16.31 -0.95 7.48
N PRO A 24 17.32 -0.19 7.95
CA PRO A 24 17.89 0.87 7.14
C PRO A 24 18.18 0.25 5.79
N ILE A 25 17.55 0.78 4.74
CA ILE A 25 17.96 0.50 3.38
C ILE A 25 19.40 0.96 3.39
N ARG A 26 20.31 0.01 3.65
CA ARG A 26 21.73 0.23 3.54
C ARG A 26 21.91 0.41 2.06
N SER A 27 21.87 1.68 1.68
CA SER A 27 22.18 2.22 0.39
C SER A 27 23.60 1.78 0.05
N THR A 28 23.73 0.55 -0.44
CA THR A 28 24.84 0.20 -1.31
C THR A 28 24.52 0.86 -2.63
N ARG A 29 24.80 2.17 -2.74
CA ARG A 29 25.29 2.69 -4.02
C ARG A 29 26.54 1.88 -4.33
N GLN A 30 26.37 0.77 -5.05
CA GLN A 30 27.48 0.07 -5.65
C GLN A 30 28.11 1.04 -6.66
N PRO A 31 29.43 1.29 -6.64
CA PRO A 31 30.05 2.18 -7.61
C PRO A 31 29.84 1.62 -9.03
N PRO A 32 29.38 2.45 -9.99
CA PRO A 32 28.78 2.00 -11.26
C PRO A 32 29.74 1.42 -12.31
N HIS A 33 31.02 1.19 -12.00
CA HIS A 33 32.03 0.92 -13.03
C HIS A 33 32.38 -0.56 -13.26
N LEU A 34 31.83 -1.52 -12.49
CA LEU A 34 32.19 -2.94 -12.64
C LEU A 34 31.10 -3.82 -13.29
N TYR A 35 29.90 -3.29 -13.56
CA TYR A 35 28.79 -4.06 -14.15
C TYR A 35 28.74 -3.98 -15.69
N GLY A 36 29.49 -3.08 -16.32
CA GLY A 36 29.42 -2.86 -17.77
C GLY A 36 30.09 -3.95 -18.62
N GLU A 37 31.09 -4.65 -18.08
CA GLU A 37 31.93 -5.57 -18.86
C GLU A 37 31.31 -6.99 -18.98
N GLU A 38 30.79 -7.55 -17.87
CA GLU A 38 30.21 -8.91 -17.85
C GLU A 38 28.86 -8.98 -18.62
N VAL A 39 28.01 -7.95 -18.49
CA VAL A 39 26.67 -7.92 -19.11
C VAL A 39 26.73 -7.83 -20.64
N SER A 40 27.84 -7.30 -21.18
CA SER A 40 28.07 -7.14 -22.62
C SER A 40 28.25 -8.46 -23.37
N ASN A 41 28.66 -9.53 -22.68
CA ASN A 41 29.01 -10.81 -23.27
C ASN A 41 27.92 -11.89 -23.14
N LEU A 42 26.76 -11.56 -22.56
CA LEU A 42 25.65 -12.50 -22.49
C LEU A 42 24.90 -12.55 -23.84
N PRO A 43 24.57 -13.74 -24.36
CA PRO A 43 23.68 -13.88 -25.50
C PRO A 43 22.39 -13.07 -25.26
N GLN A 44 22.16 -12.01 -26.04
CA GLN A 44 21.02 -11.15 -25.83
C GLN A 44 19.73 -11.94 -26.12
N PRO A 45 18.79 -12.05 -25.16
CA PRO A 45 17.50 -12.64 -25.44
C PRO A 45 16.80 -11.77 -26.49
N SER A 46 16.30 -12.40 -27.54
CA SER A 46 15.50 -11.74 -28.57
C SER A 46 14.38 -10.92 -27.90
N PHE A 47 14.49 -9.60 -27.91
CA PHE A 47 13.46 -8.67 -27.47
C PHE A 47 12.25 -8.85 -28.40
N ARG A 48 11.37 -9.79 -28.06
CA ARG A 48 9.98 -9.66 -28.46
C ARG A 48 9.47 -8.45 -27.68
N PRO A 49 8.91 -7.41 -28.34
CA PRO A 49 8.19 -6.38 -27.62
C PRO A 49 7.17 -7.10 -26.75
N ARG A 50 7.40 -7.07 -25.43
CA ARG A 50 6.43 -7.53 -24.46
C ARG A 50 5.22 -6.64 -24.75
N GLU A 51 4.19 -7.21 -25.38
CA GLU A 51 2.97 -6.47 -25.65
C GLU A 51 2.58 -5.80 -24.34
N LEU A 52 2.61 -4.46 -24.35
CA LEU A 52 2.41 -3.66 -23.16
C LEU A 52 1.04 -4.01 -22.63
N SER A 53 1.02 -4.83 -21.59
CA SER A 53 -0.17 -5.14 -20.82
C SER A 53 -0.54 -3.86 -20.09
N ALA A 54 -1.23 -2.96 -20.79
CA ALA A 54 -1.73 -1.67 -20.31
C ALA A 54 -2.72 -1.80 -19.12
N LEU A 55 -2.98 -3.04 -18.70
CA LEU A 55 -3.74 -3.38 -17.52
C LEU A 55 -2.75 -3.69 -16.38
N PRO A 56 -2.61 -2.81 -15.34
CA PRO A 56 -1.79 -3.10 -14.18
C PRO A 56 -2.04 -4.51 -13.65
N PRO A 57 -0.99 -5.20 -13.16
CA PRO A 57 -1.05 -6.61 -12.81
C PRO A 57 -2.23 -6.90 -11.89
N GLN A 58 -2.98 -7.95 -12.21
CA GLN A 58 -4.21 -8.37 -11.52
C GLN A 58 -3.98 -8.52 -10.00
N THR A 59 -2.80 -9.02 -9.63
CA THR A 59 -2.37 -9.21 -8.23
C THR A 59 -2.23 -7.87 -7.48
N ALA A 60 -1.66 -6.84 -8.11
CA ALA A 60 -1.50 -5.53 -7.49
C ALA A 60 -2.85 -4.87 -7.22
N ARG A 61 -3.82 -5.02 -8.12
CA ARG A 61 -5.19 -4.52 -7.94
C ARG A 61 -5.90 -5.24 -6.79
N ALA A 62 -5.73 -6.56 -6.69
CA ALA A 62 -6.32 -7.35 -5.61
C ALA A 62 -5.78 -6.95 -4.23
N ILE A 63 -4.47 -6.71 -4.11
CA ILE A 63 -3.85 -6.29 -2.85
C ILE A 63 -4.32 -4.88 -2.46
N ALA A 64 -4.39 -3.95 -3.41
CA ALA A 64 -4.91 -2.59 -3.17
C ALA A 64 -6.37 -2.61 -2.67
N PHE A 65 -7.21 -3.43 -3.29
CA PHE A 65 -8.60 -3.60 -2.85
C PHE A 65 -8.67 -4.22 -1.44
N ALA A 66 -7.90 -5.26 -1.19
CA ALA A 66 -7.85 -5.91 0.13
C ALA A 66 -7.46 -4.91 1.23
N MET A 67 -6.44 -4.07 1.00
CA MET A 67 -6.03 -3.02 1.94
C MET A 67 -7.12 -1.98 2.16
N THR A 68 -7.83 -1.56 1.10
CA THR A 68 -8.95 -0.62 1.21
C THR A 68 -10.06 -1.17 2.11
N VAL A 69 -10.39 -2.46 1.95
CA VAL A 69 -11.40 -3.12 2.78
C VAL A 69 -10.93 -3.24 4.23
N ILE A 70 -9.69 -3.67 4.46
CA ILE A 70 -9.13 -3.82 5.81
C ILE A 70 -9.12 -2.47 6.54
N VAL A 71 -8.64 -1.41 5.89
CA VAL A 71 -8.62 -0.06 6.46
C VAL A 71 -10.03 0.48 6.71
N GLY A 72 -10.98 0.22 5.80
CA GLY A 72 -12.38 0.59 6.01
C GLY A 72 -13.00 -0.09 7.25
N VAL A 73 -12.74 -1.39 7.43
CA VAL A 73 -13.20 -2.14 8.63
C VAL A 73 -12.57 -1.58 9.91
N LEU A 74 -11.26 -1.28 9.89
CA LEU A 74 -10.58 -0.65 11.02
C LEU A 74 -11.14 0.75 11.34
N GLY A 75 -11.43 1.55 10.30
CA GLY A 75 -12.08 2.85 10.44
C GLY A 75 -13.49 2.76 11.03
N ALA A 76 -14.26 1.72 10.65
CA ALA A 76 -15.58 1.45 11.23
C ALA A 76 -15.50 1.10 12.72
N ILE A 77 -14.55 0.25 13.11
CA ILE A 77 -14.32 -0.15 14.52
C ILE A 77 -13.95 1.08 15.35
N LEU A 78 -13.04 1.93 14.85
CA LEU A 78 -12.66 3.18 15.52
C LEU A 78 -13.85 4.14 15.62
N GLY A 79 -14.63 4.30 14.56
CA GLY A 79 -15.83 5.13 14.54
C GLY A 79 -16.88 4.69 15.55
N TYR A 80 -17.14 3.38 15.66
CA TYR A 80 -18.06 2.84 16.65
C TYR A 80 -17.62 3.13 18.09
N ALA A 81 -16.32 2.95 18.37
CA ALA A 81 -15.76 3.25 19.69
C ALA A 81 -15.89 4.74 20.05
N LEU A 82 -15.63 5.64 19.10
CA LEU A 82 -15.81 7.08 19.25
C LEU A 82 -17.27 7.45 19.51
N GLY A 83 -18.19 6.91 18.71
CA GLY A 83 -19.62 7.18 18.87
C GLY A 83 -20.17 6.73 20.23
N ASN A 84 -19.67 5.61 20.76
CA ASN A 84 -20.02 5.12 22.09
C ASN A 84 -19.39 5.96 23.22
N ALA A 85 -18.19 6.51 23.01
CA ALA A 85 -17.51 7.34 24.01
C ALA A 85 -18.14 8.74 24.16
N THR A 86 -18.88 9.20 23.15
CA THR A 86 -19.43 10.56 23.11
C THR A 86 -20.85 10.63 23.69
N CYS A 87 -21.24 9.69 24.56
CA CYS A 87 -22.62 9.48 25.00
C CYS A 87 -22.79 9.01 26.44
N ILE A 88 -23.96 9.34 27.03
CA ILE A 88 -24.33 9.03 28.42
C ILE A 88 -25.59 8.12 28.49
N ASP A 89 -26.44 8.17 27.47
CA ASP A 89 -27.78 7.55 27.36
C ASP A 89 -27.96 6.84 25.99
N ASP A 90 -29.18 6.41 25.60
CA ASP A 90 -29.42 5.48 24.46
C ASP A 90 -28.80 5.94 23.12
N CYS A 91 -27.60 5.42 22.80
CA CYS A 91 -26.76 5.97 21.74
C CYS A 91 -26.58 5.07 20.51
N SER A 92 -27.53 4.19 20.24
CA SER A 92 -27.44 3.32 19.05
C SER A 92 -27.35 4.12 17.74
N LEU A 93 -28.12 5.21 17.62
CA LEU A 93 -28.09 6.07 16.42
C LEU A 93 -26.77 6.82 16.26
N LYS A 94 -26.22 7.35 17.36
CA LYS A 94 -24.96 8.10 17.35
C LYS A 94 -23.76 7.17 17.12
N ALA A 95 -23.73 6.01 17.77
CA ALA A 95 -22.70 5.00 17.55
C ALA A 95 -22.72 4.48 16.10
N GLY A 96 -23.91 4.27 15.52
CA GLY A 96 -24.07 3.86 14.13
C GLY A 96 -23.59 4.92 13.12
N SER A 97 -23.85 6.20 13.36
CA SER A 97 -23.41 7.27 12.46
C SER A 97 -21.89 7.43 12.45
N PHE A 98 -21.23 7.40 13.62
CA PHE A 98 -19.78 7.45 13.67
C PHE A 98 -19.12 6.19 13.08
N LEU A 99 -19.72 5.00 13.25
CA LEU A 99 -19.27 3.78 12.57
C LEU A 99 -19.29 3.98 11.05
N LEU A 100 -20.41 4.46 10.49
CA LEU A 100 -20.56 4.66 9.05
C LEU A 100 -19.56 5.71 8.51
N ILE A 101 -19.43 6.85 9.20
CA ILE A 101 -18.51 7.92 8.81
C ILE A 101 -17.05 7.43 8.86
N GLY A 102 -16.67 6.73 9.93
CA GLY A 102 -15.34 6.17 10.09
C GLY A 102 -15.00 5.14 9.00
N ALA A 103 -15.96 4.28 8.65
CA ALA A 103 -15.81 3.30 7.58
C ALA A 103 -15.57 3.97 6.22
N ILE A 104 -16.40 4.97 5.88
CA ILE A 104 -16.33 5.68 4.59
C ILE A 104 -15.04 6.50 4.50
N ALA A 105 -14.67 7.23 5.55
CA ALA A 105 -13.47 8.05 5.55
C ALA A 105 -12.20 7.19 5.45
N GLY A 106 -12.14 6.07 6.17
CA GLY A 106 -11.02 5.12 6.09
C GLY A 106 -10.90 4.48 4.70
N ALA A 107 -12.01 4.06 4.11
CA ALA A 107 -12.03 3.49 2.76
C ALA A 107 -11.64 4.50 1.68
N LEU A 108 -12.20 5.72 1.72
CA LEU A 108 -11.88 6.77 0.74
C LEU A 108 -10.41 7.18 0.81
N GLY A 109 -9.86 7.36 2.02
CA GLY A 109 -8.45 7.70 2.19
C GLY A 109 -7.51 6.63 1.63
N SER A 110 -7.77 5.36 1.96
CA SER A 110 -6.97 4.23 1.47
C SER A 110 -7.11 4.00 -0.03
N ALA A 111 -8.31 4.20 -0.60
CA ALA A 111 -8.54 4.08 -2.03
C ALA A 111 -7.68 5.07 -2.83
N VAL A 112 -7.65 6.34 -2.40
CA VAL A 112 -6.84 7.37 -3.07
C VAL A 112 -5.35 7.03 -2.96
N MET A 113 -4.86 6.69 -1.77
CA MET A 113 -3.45 6.31 -1.57
C MET A 113 -3.05 5.10 -2.40
N SER A 114 -3.92 4.11 -2.52
CA SER A 114 -3.66 2.92 -3.33
C SER A 114 -3.54 3.26 -4.83
N VAL A 115 -4.39 4.14 -5.34
CA VAL A 115 -4.31 4.59 -6.75
C VAL A 115 -3.02 5.38 -6.99
N LEU A 116 -2.66 6.28 -6.08
CA LEU A 116 -1.41 7.05 -6.19
C LEU A 116 -0.19 6.13 -6.16
N ALA A 117 -0.18 5.13 -5.28
CA ALA A 117 0.90 4.14 -5.20
C ALA A 117 1.04 3.34 -6.50
N LEU A 118 -0.08 2.88 -7.08
CA LEU A 118 -0.07 2.17 -8.36
C LEU A 118 0.40 3.07 -9.51
N ARG A 119 0.02 4.36 -9.50
CA ARG A 119 0.50 5.34 -10.50
C ARG A 119 2.01 5.55 -10.38
N ALA A 120 2.50 5.76 -9.17
CA ALA A 120 3.93 5.92 -8.93
C ALA A 120 4.70 4.69 -9.45
N MET A 121 4.25 3.47 -9.09
CA MET A 121 4.89 2.24 -9.57
C MET A 121 4.87 2.11 -11.10
N GLY A 122 3.82 2.58 -11.77
CA GLY A 122 3.75 2.59 -13.24
C GLY A 122 4.77 3.51 -13.89
N GLU A 123 4.98 4.71 -13.34
CA GLU A 123 5.98 5.66 -13.86
C GLU A 123 7.41 5.11 -13.71
N TRP A 124 7.72 4.49 -12.57
CA TRP A 124 9.02 3.84 -12.36
C TRP A 124 9.27 2.68 -13.33
N ASP A 125 8.24 1.89 -13.65
CA ASP A 125 8.38 0.76 -14.58
C ASP A 125 8.62 1.25 -16.01
N GLU A 126 7.93 2.32 -16.42
CA GLU A 126 8.13 2.94 -17.74
C GLU A 126 9.55 3.50 -17.91
N ILE A 127 10.12 4.14 -16.88
CA ILE A 127 11.51 4.62 -16.91
C ILE A 127 12.49 3.44 -17.10
N ARG A 128 12.30 2.35 -16.34
CA ARG A 128 13.17 1.15 -16.40
C ARG A 128 13.12 0.47 -17.76
N ASP A 129 11.95 0.41 -18.38
CA ASP A 129 11.79 -0.17 -19.71
C ASP A 129 12.46 0.68 -20.80
N ARG A 130 12.42 2.02 -20.69
CA ARG A 130 13.16 2.93 -21.60
C ARG A 130 14.67 2.80 -21.48
N GLU A 131 15.20 2.69 -20.25
CA GLU A 131 16.63 2.45 -20.00
C GLU A 131 17.10 1.11 -20.59
N ARG A 132 16.33 0.03 -20.40
CA ARG A 132 16.62 -1.28 -21.01
C ARG A 132 16.59 -1.25 -22.53
N ALA A 133 15.75 -0.43 -23.13
CA ALA A 133 15.67 -0.25 -24.58
C ALA A 133 16.83 0.60 -25.16
N GLY A 134 17.77 1.07 -24.33
CA GLY A 134 18.96 1.80 -24.78
C GLY A 134 18.67 3.20 -25.34
N HIS A 135 17.46 3.72 -25.17
CA HIS A 135 17.07 5.08 -25.58
C HIS A 135 17.31 6.07 -24.44
N ALA A 136 18.57 6.39 -24.16
CA ALA A 136 18.89 7.53 -23.30
C ALA A 136 18.62 8.85 -24.05
N PRO A 137 17.91 9.83 -23.46
CA PRO A 137 17.86 11.17 -24.03
C PRO A 137 19.27 11.78 -23.98
N GLN A 138 19.68 12.38 -25.09
CA GLN A 138 20.95 13.10 -25.24
C GLN A 138 20.78 14.57 -24.85
#